data_AF-T1AHM7-F1
#
_entry.id   AF-T1AHM7-F1
#
_cell.length_a   1.000
_cell.length_b   1.000
_cell.length_c   1.000
_cell.angle_alpha   90.00
_cell.angle_beta   90.00
_cell.angle_gamma   90.00
#
_symmetry.space_group_name_H-M   'P 1'
#
loop_
_entity.id
_entity.type
_entity.pdbx_description
1 polymer ?
#
loop_
_entity_poly.entity_id
_entity_poly.type
_entity_poly.pdbx_seq_one_letter_code
_entity_poly.pdbx_strand_id
1 'polypeptide(L)'
;MVIVRPEGKRFLRPSHPYQRRYEALRAYFVERLSSTEVARRFGYTPRSFEVLVARFRKNDLPPFWREVRRGRQDRPVRTSVREAVLDLRRQGLSVYDIADRLRKGGLPASHQTVWMILREAGAKRLPKRSAAQKAQVPTLAPPVADAGELDLTPREVECRAPLLLYFASFLDRIGFDTSVLDSGYPSSAMIPSPSALRSALALKLLQKPRKNHVMPLADDEGLGLFAGLNVLPKTTFLHDYSYRVGGDPHHRLLEGVVRARASVAAYPSGSFNLDFHTIRHYGDPEATRLEKNYVPRRSQSVPSVAVAYAQEEGSEELVYAEADVLKREKRDQVLRFVEYWKRVTGKLPEELVFDSQMTTHGGLAALQKQKVIFLTLRER
;
A
#
# COMPACT_ATOMS: atom_id res chain seq x y z
N MET A 1 16.45 50.40 -59.86
CA MET A 1 17.70 49.64 -59.63
C MET A 1 17.70 49.10 -58.21
N VAL A 2 17.69 47.78 -58.03
CA VAL A 2 17.80 47.19 -56.69
C VAL A 2 19.26 47.21 -56.28
N ILE A 3 19.58 47.88 -55.16
CA ILE A 3 20.93 47.85 -54.59
C ILE A 3 21.11 46.47 -53.93
N VAL A 4 21.89 45.61 -54.56
CA VAL A 4 22.14 44.25 -54.09
C VAL A 4 23.47 44.20 -53.35
N ARG A 5 23.44 43.75 -52.10
CA ARG A 5 24.65 43.51 -51.28
C ARG A 5 25.59 42.49 -51.95
N PRO A 6 26.90 42.48 -51.65
CA PRO A 6 27.87 41.62 -52.34
C PRO A 6 27.48 40.14 -52.40
N GLU A 7 27.01 39.54 -51.29
CA GLU A 7 26.55 38.14 -51.29
C GLU A 7 25.19 37.94 -51.99
N GLY A 8 24.39 39.00 -52.11
CA GLY A 8 23.09 38.99 -52.79
C GLY A 8 23.19 38.67 -54.28
N LYS A 9 24.37 38.90 -54.90
CA LYS A 9 24.63 38.50 -56.30
C LYS A 9 24.43 36.99 -56.53
N ARG A 10 24.61 36.16 -55.50
CA ARG A 10 24.42 34.70 -55.59
C ARG A 10 22.96 34.31 -55.81
N PHE A 11 22.01 35.13 -55.39
CA PHE A 11 20.57 34.95 -55.63
C PHE A 11 20.11 35.47 -56.99
N LEU A 12 20.95 36.22 -57.72
CA LEU A 12 20.63 36.69 -59.08
C LEU A 12 21.13 35.72 -60.17
N ARG A 13 21.89 34.69 -59.78
CA ARG A 13 22.48 33.68 -60.67
C ARG A 13 22.29 32.28 -60.06
N PRO A 14 21.08 31.73 -60.09
CA PRO A 14 20.81 30.41 -59.51
C PRO A 14 21.63 29.33 -60.23
N SER A 15 22.43 28.57 -59.48
CA SER A 15 23.26 27.48 -60.03
C SER A 15 22.51 26.16 -60.15
N HIS A 16 21.50 25.92 -59.30
CA HIS A 16 20.73 24.68 -59.29
C HIS A 16 19.61 24.69 -60.35
N PRO A 17 19.46 23.67 -61.21
CA PRO A 17 18.48 23.67 -62.31
C PRO A 17 17.02 23.89 -61.88
N TYR A 18 16.57 23.30 -60.76
CA TYR A 18 15.20 23.52 -60.24
C TYR A 18 14.99 24.93 -59.68
N GLN A 19 16.01 25.51 -59.04
CA GLN A 19 15.95 26.89 -58.55
C GLN A 19 15.91 27.87 -59.73
N ARG A 20 16.75 27.66 -60.74
CA ARG A 20 16.74 28.46 -61.98
C ARG A 20 15.39 28.41 -62.68
N ARG A 21 14.77 27.24 -62.74
CA ARG A 21 13.43 27.05 -63.30
C ARG A 21 12.37 27.82 -62.51
N TYR A 22 12.38 27.72 -61.19
CA TYR A 22 11.46 28.45 -60.32
C TYR A 22 11.60 29.96 -60.47
N GLU A 23 12.84 30.48 -60.42
CA GLU A 23 13.10 31.92 -60.54
C GLU A 23 12.74 32.47 -61.93
N ALA A 24 12.99 31.70 -63.01
CA ALA A 24 12.59 32.10 -64.36
C ALA A 24 11.06 32.16 -64.51
N LEU A 25 10.33 31.16 -64.00
CA LEU A 25 8.86 31.18 -64.02
C LEU A 25 8.31 32.31 -63.14
N ARG A 26 8.90 32.58 -61.97
CA ARG A 26 8.53 33.71 -61.12
C ARG A 26 8.76 35.05 -61.81
N ALA A 27 9.89 35.23 -62.50
CA ALA A 27 10.20 36.45 -63.24
C ALA A 27 9.18 36.71 -64.38
N TYR A 28 8.70 35.66 -65.03
CA TYR A 28 7.68 35.77 -66.08
C TYR A 28 6.27 36.01 -65.51
N PHE A 29 5.81 35.20 -64.55
CA PHE A 29 4.44 35.26 -64.03
C PHE A 29 4.21 36.35 -62.99
N VAL A 30 5.22 36.68 -62.18
CA VAL A 30 5.10 37.65 -61.07
C VAL A 30 5.72 38.98 -61.44
N GLU A 31 6.94 38.98 -62.00
CA GLU A 31 7.65 40.23 -62.39
C GLU A 31 7.21 40.72 -63.78
N ARG A 32 6.37 39.97 -64.50
CA ARG A 32 5.78 40.31 -65.82
C ARG A 32 6.79 40.63 -66.91
N LEU A 33 8.01 40.09 -66.81
CA LEU A 33 9.01 40.24 -67.87
C LEU A 33 8.62 39.43 -69.11
N SER A 34 9.06 39.89 -70.29
CA SER A 34 8.78 39.18 -71.53
C SER A 34 9.51 37.83 -71.60
N SER A 35 8.98 36.87 -72.38
CA SER A 35 9.59 35.54 -72.56
C SER A 35 11.03 35.63 -73.06
N THR A 36 11.32 36.59 -73.94
CA THR A 36 12.65 36.83 -74.52
C THR A 36 13.63 37.38 -73.49
N GLU A 37 13.19 38.30 -72.63
CA GLU A 37 14.02 38.84 -71.54
C GLU A 37 14.35 37.81 -70.48
N VAL A 38 13.37 37.00 -70.08
CA VAL A 38 13.56 35.94 -69.08
C VAL A 38 14.47 34.85 -69.64
N ALA A 39 14.28 34.47 -70.90
CA ALA A 39 15.13 33.48 -71.56
C ALA A 39 16.59 33.93 -71.57
N ARG A 40 16.86 35.17 -71.98
CA ARG A 40 18.22 35.75 -71.95
C ARG A 40 18.79 35.82 -70.52
N ARG A 41 17.98 36.23 -69.54
CA ARG A 41 18.42 36.44 -68.15
C ARG A 41 18.82 35.15 -67.44
N PHE A 42 18.12 34.04 -67.72
CA PHE A 42 18.35 32.76 -67.05
C PHE A 42 18.99 31.69 -67.95
N GLY A 43 19.45 32.06 -69.15
CA GLY A 43 20.21 31.19 -70.05
C GLY A 43 19.37 30.12 -70.77
N TYR A 44 18.11 30.43 -71.07
CA TYR A 44 17.24 29.62 -71.93
C TYR A 44 17.20 30.17 -73.36
N THR A 45 16.87 29.34 -74.35
CA THR A 45 16.43 29.84 -75.65
C THR A 45 14.97 30.28 -75.56
N PRO A 46 14.52 31.32 -76.32
CA PRO A 46 13.14 31.81 -76.24
C PRO A 46 12.09 30.70 -76.36
N ARG A 47 12.27 29.80 -77.33
CA ARG A 47 11.37 28.66 -77.57
C ARG A 47 11.36 27.65 -76.43
N SER A 48 12.52 27.34 -75.83
CA SER A 48 12.58 26.42 -74.68
C SER A 48 11.89 26.99 -73.43
N PHE A 49 11.96 28.31 -73.24
CA PHE A 49 11.29 28.98 -72.14
C PHE A 49 9.76 29.01 -72.34
N GLU A 50 9.28 29.24 -73.56
CA GLU A 50 7.85 29.17 -73.87
C GLU A 50 7.26 27.77 -73.62
N VAL A 51 7.99 26.71 -73.99
CA VAL A 51 7.61 25.33 -73.67
C VAL A 51 7.55 25.12 -72.15
N LEU A 52 8.52 25.66 -71.40
CA LEU A 52 8.54 25.57 -69.94
C LEU A 52 7.32 26.27 -69.32
N VAL A 53 6.97 27.47 -69.80
CA VAL A 53 5.78 28.22 -69.37
C VAL A 53 4.49 27.44 -69.68
N ALA A 54 4.39 26.83 -70.87
CA ALA A 54 3.25 26.02 -71.25
C ALA A 54 3.09 24.77 -70.36
N ARG A 55 4.19 24.07 -70.04
CA ARG A 55 4.17 22.92 -69.12
C ARG A 55 3.81 23.32 -67.69
N PHE A 56 4.30 24.47 -67.21
CA PHE A 56 3.91 24.99 -65.91
C PHE A 56 2.41 25.28 -65.83
N ARG A 57 1.82 25.91 -66.86
CA ARG A 57 0.36 26.18 -66.91
C ARG A 57 -0.47 24.89 -66.88
N LYS A 58 0.05 23.79 -67.44
CA LYS A 58 -0.59 22.47 -67.43
C LYS A 58 -0.28 21.66 -66.17
N ASN A 59 0.43 22.23 -65.21
CA ASN A 59 0.90 21.55 -64.00
C ASN A 59 1.74 20.28 -64.29
N ASP A 60 2.39 20.23 -65.46
CA ASP A 60 3.20 19.10 -65.96
C ASP A 60 4.70 19.36 -65.70
N LEU A 61 5.03 19.85 -64.50
CA LEU A 61 6.40 20.02 -64.06
C LEU A 61 6.64 19.28 -62.74
N PRO A 62 7.81 18.65 -62.56
CA PRO A 62 8.17 18.05 -61.28
C PRO A 62 8.22 19.12 -60.18
N PRO A 63 7.92 18.76 -58.92
CA PRO A 63 7.90 19.71 -57.80
C PRO A 63 9.27 20.38 -57.64
N PHE A 64 9.27 21.69 -57.41
CA PHE A 64 10.51 22.47 -57.30
C PHE A 64 11.34 22.10 -56.08
N TRP A 65 10.70 21.60 -55.01
CA TRP A 65 11.31 21.25 -53.74
C TRP A 65 10.80 19.91 -53.23
N ARG A 66 11.63 19.17 -52.49
CA ARG A 66 11.24 17.90 -51.85
C ARG A 66 10.55 18.19 -50.51
N GLU A 67 9.43 17.54 -50.22
CA GLU A 67 8.76 17.64 -48.92
C GLU A 67 9.61 17.03 -47.79
N VAL A 68 9.73 17.76 -46.67
CA VAL A 68 10.40 17.28 -45.46
C VAL A 68 9.41 16.45 -44.64
N ARG A 69 9.60 15.12 -44.57
CA ARG A 69 8.77 14.25 -43.73
C ARG A 69 9.07 14.52 -42.25
N ARG A 70 8.08 15.00 -41.49
CA ARG A 70 8.15 15.10 -40.02
C ARG A 70 8.08 13.70 -39.40
N GLY A 71 8.97 13.40 -38.45
CA GLY A 71 9.12 12.06 -37.85
C GLY A 71 7.92 11.58 -36.99
N ARG A 72 7.96 10.29 -36.63
CA ARG A 72 6.93 9.55 -35.87
C ARG A 72 6.71 10.16 -34.47
N GLN A 73 5.45 10.48 -34.12
CA GLN A 73 5.09 11.22 -32.89
C GLN A 73 4.88 10.36 -31.63
N ASP A 74 4.80 9.03 -31.75
CA ASP A 74 4.52 8.15 -30.61
C ASP A 74 5.80 7.66 -29.92
N ARG A 75 6.10 8.20 -28.73
CA ARG A 75 7.17 7.71 -27.85
C ARG A 75 6.64 6.57 -26.96
N PRO A 76 7.36 5.44 -26.80
CA PRO A 76 6.93 4.29 -26.00
C PRO A 76 6.63 4.60 -24.51
N VAL A 77 7.24 5.65 -23.95
CA VAL A 77 6.97 6.12 -22.57
C VAL A 77 5.52 6.62 -22.38
N ARG A 78 4.86 7.12 -23.44
CA ARG A 78 3.45 7.54 -23.35
C ARG A 78 2.49 6.35 -23.27
N THR A 79 2.86 5.22 -23.86
CA THR A 79 2.04 3.99 -23.84
C THR A 79 2.01 3.37 -22.45
N SER A 80 3.16 3.27 -21.77
CA SER A 80 3.24 2.71 -20.41
C SER A 80 2.50 3.55 -19.36
N VAL A 81 2.57 4.88 -19.47
CA VAL A 81 1.81 5.78 -18.59
C VAL A 81 0.31 5.65 -18.83
N ARG A 82 -0.13 5.47 -20.08
CA ARG A 82 -1.53 5.30 -20.42
C ARG A 82 -2.12 4.04 -19.80
N GLU A 83 -1.43 2.91 -19.92
CA GLU A 83 -1.86 1.64 -19.32
C GLU A 83 -1.97 1.74 -17.80
N ALA A 84 -0.94 2.30 -17.14
CA ALA A 84 -0.93 2.47 -15.69
C ALA A 84 -2.07 3.38 -15.18
N VAL A 85 -2.41 4.45 -15.92
CA VAL A 85 -3.55 5.32 -15.60
C VAL A 85 -4.87 4.55 -15.66
N LEU A 86 -5.05 3.69 -16.68
CA LEU A 86 -6.28 2.92 -16.86
C LEU A 86 -6.44 1.83 -15.80
N ASP A 87 -5.36 1.14 -15.43
CA ASP A 87 -5.37 0.14 -14.37
C ASP A 87 -5.72 0.75 -13.01
N LEU A 88 -5.09 1.89 -12.67
CA LEU A 88 -5.40 2.62 -11.43
C LEU A 88 -6.84 3.16 -11.44
N ARG A 89 -7.39 3.48 -12.61
CA ARG A 89 -8.79 3.90 -12.73
C ARG A 89 -9.77 2.77 -12.47
N ARG A 90 -9.48 1.54 -12.92
CA ARG A 90 -10.32 0.35 -12.64
C ARG A 90 -10.40 0.06 -11.15
N GLN A 91 -9.41 0.49 -10.37
CA GLN A 91 -9.41 0.40 -8.90
C GLN A 91 -10.27 1.49 -8.21
N GLY A 92 -10.99 2.32 -8.97
CA GLY A 92 -11.90 3.34 -8.43
C GLY A 92 -11.23 4.64 -7.97
N LEU A 93 -9.93 4.83 -8.26
CA LEU A 93 -9.17 6.00 -7.81
C LEU A 93 -9.57 7.29 -8.56
N SER A 94 -9.46 8.43 -7.85
CA SER A 94 -9.69 9.76 -8.43
C SER A 94 -8.51 10.22 -9.29
N VAL A 95 -8.69 11.26 -10.10
CA VAL A 95 -7.62 11.85 -10.93
C VAL A 95 -6.41 12.26 -10.08
N TYR A 96 -6.65 12.79 -8.88
CA TYR A 96 -5.62 13.21 -7.95
C TYR A 96 -4.87 12.02 -7.36
N ASP A 97 -5.58 10.99 -6.91
CA ASP A 97 -4.98 9.78 -6.33
C ASP A 97 -4.15 9.01 -7.37
N ILE A 98 -4.62 8.95 -8.62
CA ILE A 98 -3.89 8.34 -9.73
C ILE A 98 -2.57 9.08 -9.96
N ALA A 99 -2.58 10.41 -10.03
CA ALA A 99 -1.38 11.20 -10.26
C ALA A 99 -0.36 11.08 -9.11
N ASP A 100 -0.83 11.03 -7.85
CA ASP A 100 0.04 10.86 -6.69
C ASP A 100 0.66 9.45 -6.64
N ARG A 101 -0.13 8.43 -6.98
CA ARG A 101 0.34 7.03 -7.02
C ARG A 101 1.33 6.78 -8.15
N LEU A 102 1.10 7.37 -9.32
CA LEU A 102 2.03 7.32 -10.45
C LEU A 102 3.36 8.02 -10.14
N ARG A 103 3.30 9.15 -9.43
CA ARG A 103 4.50 9.86 -8.96
C ARG A 103 5.33 9.02 -7.99
N LYS A 104 4.68 8.35 -7.03
CA LYS A 104 5.33 7.42 -6.09
C LYS A 104 5.92 6.19 -6.78
N GLY A 105 5.32 5.75 -7.88
CA GLY A 105 5.75 4.61 -8.70
C GLY A 105 6.83 4.92 -9.76
N GLY A 106 7.41 6.13 -9.76
CA GLY A 106 8.48 6.49 -10.69
C GLY A 106 8.03 6.87 -12.11
N LEU A 107 6.73 7.01 -12.35
CA LEU A 107 6.13 7.43 -13.62
C LEU A 107 5.34 8.73 -13.43
N PRO A 108 6.00 9.88 -13.17
CA PRO A 108 5.29 11.11 -12.85
C PRO A 108 4.41 11.58 -14.01
N ALA A 109 3.09 11.68 -13.76
CA ALA A 109 2.11 12.25 -14.67
C ALA A 109 1.39 13.42 -14.00
N SER A 110 1.12 14.49 -14.76
CA SER A 110 0.34 15.62 -14.25
C SER A 110 -1.14 15.26 -14.12
N HIS A 111 -1.89 15.95 -13.25
CA HIS A 111 -3.35 15.77 -13.15
C HIS A 111 -4.05 15.95 -14.51
N GLN A 112 -3.58 16.91 -15.33
CA GLN A 112 -4.13 17.17 -16.65
C GLN A 112 -3.82 16.03 -17.64
N THR A 113 -2.62 15.44 -17.57
CA THR A 113 -2.24 14.27 -18.37
C THR A 113 -3.11 13.06 -18.04
N VAL A 114 -3.30 12.79 -16.74
CA VAL A 114 -4.18 11.72 -16.26
C VAL A 114 -5.61 11.95 -16.73
N TRP A 115 -6.14 13.17 -16.56
CA TRP A 115 -7.48 13.52 -17.01
C TRP A 115 -7.68 13.33 -18.52
N MET A 116 -6.72 13.76 -19.33
CA MET A 116 -6.76 13.63 -20.78
C MET A 116 -6.76 12.16 -21.22
N ILE A 117 -5.90 11.33 -20.61
CA ILE A 117 -5.86 9.89 -20.87
C ILE A 117 -7.21 9.24 -20.53
N LEU A 118 -7.79 9.57 -19.38
CA LEU A 118 -9.08 9.02 -18.96
C LEU A 118 -10.24 9.48 -19.86
N ARG A 119 -10.17 10.73 -20.34
CA ARG A 119 -11.14 11.29 -21.28
C ARG A 119 -11.05 10.62 -22.65
N GLU A 120 -9.84 10.43 -23.18
CA GLU A 120 -9.59 9.73 -24.45
C GLU A 120 -10.01 8.26 -24.38
N ALA A 121 -9.85 7.62 -23.21
CA ALA A 121 -10.27 6.23 -23.00
C ALA A 121 -11.76 6.06 -22.69
N GLY A 122 -12.55 7.14 -22.65
CA GLY A 122 -13.99 7.08 -22.39
C GLY A 122 -14.36 6.59 -20.98
N ALA A 123 -13.47 6.76 -19.99
CA ALA A 123 -13.72 6.27 -18.63
C ALA A 123 -14.94 6.98 -18.01
N LYS A 124 -15.91 6.21 -17.50
CA LYS A 124 -17.08 6.76 -16.80
C LYS A 124 -16.64 7.62 -15.60
N ARG A 125 -17.34 8.73 -15.37
CA ARG A 125 -17.12 9.57 -14.17
C ARG A 125 -17.35 8.73 -12.92
N LEU A 126 -16.59 9.02 -11.85
CA LEU A 126 -16.86 8.38 -10.56
C LEU A 126 -18.29 8.75 -10.12
N PRO A 127 -18.97 7.86 -9.39
CA PRO A 127 -20.27 8.18 -8.83
C PRO A 127 -20.18 9.48 -8.04
N LYS A 128 -21.14 10.39 -8.27
CA LYS A 128 -21.24 11.61 -7.48
C LYS A 128 -21.57 11.21 -6.03
N ARG A 129 -21.00 11.93 -5.07
CA ARG A 129 -21.39 11.82 -3.65
C ARG A 129 -22.92 11.82 -3.51
N SER A 130 -23.44 10.93 -2.67
CA SER A 130 -24.88 10.80 -2.40
C SER A 130 -25.45 12.10 -1.83
N ALA A 131 -26.78 12.27 -1.85
CA ALA A 131 -27.43 13.44 -1.28
C ALA A 131 -27.10 13.60 0.23
N ALA A 132 -27.00 12.49 0.97
CA ALA A 132 -26.55 12.46 2.36
C ALA A 132 -25.09 12.94 2.52
N GLN A 133 -24.18 12.46 1.67
CA GLN A 133 -22.76 12.88 1.66
C GLN A 133 -22.54 14.34 1.20
N LYS A 134 -23.54 14.96 0.55
CA LYS A 134 -23.53 16.38 0.18
C LYS A 134 -24.18 17.28 1.24
N ALA A 135 -25.13 16.73 2.00
CA ALA A 135 -25.80 17.42 3.10
C ALA A 135 -24.90 17.56 4.33
N GLN A 136 -23.86 16.71 4.46
CA GLN A 136 -22.76 16.97 5.38
C GLN A 136 -21.99 18.22 4.95
N VAL A 137 -22.28 19.34 5.61
CA VAL A 137 -21.32 20.43 5.77
C VAL A 137 -20.01 19.79 6.25
N PRO A 138 -18.84 20.07 5.67
CA PRO A 138 -17.59 19.54 6.19
C PRO A 138 -17.45 20.01 7.62
N THR A 139 -17.75 19.11 8.57
CA THR A 139 -17.53 19.36 9.98
C THR A 139 -16.03 19.59 10.10
N LEU A 140 -15.63 20.80 10.48
CA LEU A 140 -14.22 21.14 10.71
C LEU A 140 -13.63 20.25 11.83
N ALA A 141 -14.48 19.56 12.59
CA ALA A 141 -14.12 18.50 13.53
C ALA A 141 -14.56 17.13 12.98
N PRO A 142 -13.63 16.19 12.71
CA PRO A 142 -13.99 14.81 12.44
C PRO A 142 -14.74 14.19 13.63
N PRO A 143 -15.62 13.19 13.42
CA PRO A 143 -16.37 12.55 14.50
C PRO A 143 -15.42 12.02 15.56
N VAL A 144 -15.74 12.20 16.85
CA VAL A 144 -14.92 11.69 17.96
C VAL A 144 -15.43 10.31 18.34
N ALA A 145 -14.51 9.37 18.57
CA ALA A 145 -14.89 8.00 18.96
C ALA A 145 -15.40 8.00 20.40
N ASP A 146 -16.67 7.63 20.58
CA ASP A 146 -17.36 7.63 21.85
C ASP A 146 -18.44 6.54 21.88
N ALA A 147 -18.46 5.74 22.95
CA ALA A 147 -19.48 4.74 23.21
C ALA A 147 -20.83 5.38 23.58
N GLY A 148 -20.83 6.59 24.17
CA GLY A 148 -22.05 7.34 24.49
C GLY A 148 -22.79 7.85 23.26
N GLU A 149 -22.09 7.98 22.13
CA GLU A 149 -22.64 8.41 20.84
C GLU A 149 -23.07 7.21 19.95
N LEU A 150 -22.99 5.99 20.48
CA LEU A 150 -23.37 4.78 19.74
C LEU A 150 -24.89 4.73 19.53
N ASP A 151 -25.31 4.91 18.28
CA ASP A 151 -26.70 4.77 17.86
C ASP A 151 -26.97 3.38 17.27
N LEU A 152 -27.79 2.60 17.99
CA LEU A 152 -28.21 1.24 17.64
C LEU A 152 -29.60 1.18 16.98
N THR A 153 -30.20 2.33 16.65
CA THR A 153 -31.51 2.34 15.97
C THR A 153 -31.42 1.69 14.58
N PRO A 154 -32.48 1.01 14.10
CA PRO A 154 -32.48 0.41 12.77
C PRO A 154 -32.28 1.46 11.67
N ARG A 155 -31.14 1.40 10.96
CA ARG A 155 -30.74 2.37 9.93
C ARG A 155 -29.75 1.78 8.94
N GLU A 156 -29.63 2.42 7.78
CA GLU A 156 -28.59 2.11 6.80
C GLU A 156 -27.34 2.93 7.11
N VAL A 157 -26.18 2.26 7.17
CA VAL A 157 -24.88 2.88 7.40
C VAL A 157 -23.92 2.52 6.26
N GLU A 158 -23.08 3.47 5.87
CA GLU A 158 -21.98 3.19 4.94
C GLU A 158 -20.88 2.42 5.70
N CYS A 159 -20.50 1.25 5.19
CA CYS A 159 -19.46 0.41 5.77
C CYS A 159 -18.53 -0.09 4.68
N ARG A 160 -17.24 0.20 4.79
CA ARG A 160 -16.23 -0.24 3.81
C ARG A 160 -15.91 -1.72 3.90
N ALA A 161 -16.19 -2.36 5.03
CA ALA A 161 -15.90 -3.77 5.26
C ALA A 161 -16.97 -4.45 6.13
N PRO A 162 -18.20 -4.60 5.61
CA PRO A 162 -19.33 -5.12 6.38
C PRO A 162 -19.14 -6.56 6.86
N LEU A 163 -18.29 -7.35 6.19
CA LEU A 163 -17.99 -8.73 6.58
C LEU A 163 -17.34 -8.86 7.98
N LEU A 164 -16.76 -7.77 8.52
CA LEU A 164 -16.26 -7.77 9.90
C LEU A 164 -17.36 -8.04 10.93
N LEU A 165 -18.60 -7.64 10.65
CA LEU A 165 -19.72 -7.81 11.57
C LEU A 165 -20.02 -9.30 11.82
N TYR A 166 -19.65 -10.22 10.92
CA TYR A 166 -19.77 -11.65 11.18
C TYR A 166 -18.94 -12.10 12.39
N PHE A 167 -17.80 -11.45 12.66
CA PHE A 167 -16.97 -11.76 13.82
C PHE A 167 -17.61 -11.30 15.14
N ALA A 168 -18.57 -10.36 15.13
CA ALA A 168 -19.22 -9.91 16.37
C ALA A 168 -19.92 -11.08 17.09
N SER A 169 -20.61 -11.95 16.33
CA SER A 169 -21.24 -13.16 16.88
C SER A 169 -20.23 -14.14 17.48
N PHE A 170 -19.03 -14.24 16.89
CA PHE A 170 -17.96 -15.08 17.42
C PHE A 170 -17.40 -14.52 18.73
N LEU A 171 -17.17 -13.20 18.80
CA LEU A 171 -16.70 -12.52 20.01
C LEU A 171 -17.68 -12.68 21.17
N ASP A 172 -18.98 -12.57 20.90
CA ASP A 172 -20.03 -12.82 21.88
C ASP A 172 -20.01 -14.27 22.39
N ARG A 173 -19.95 -15.25 21.47
CA ARG A 173 -19.92 -16.69 21.80
C ARG A 173 -18.75 -17.07 22.71
N ILE A 174 -17.58 -16.43 22.57
CA ILE A 174 -16.41 -16.70 23.42
C ILE A 174 -16.36 -15.81 24.68
N GLY A 175 -17.36 -14.95 24.90
CA GLY A 175 -17.38 -14.02 26.03
C GLY A 175 -16.22 -13.02 26.00
N PHE A 176 -15.86 -12.52 24.81
CA PHE A 176 -14.68 -11.67 24.61
C PHE A 176 -14.72 -10.41 25.48
N ASP A 177 -15.84 -9.68 25.45
CA ASP A 177 -15.98 -8.41 26.18
C ASP A 177 -15.83 -8.63 27.70
N THR A 178 -16.47 -9.67 28.25
CA THR A 178 -16.31 -10.07 29.66
C THR A 178 -14.84 -10.41 29.97
N SER A 179 -14.19 -11.19 29.11
CA SER A 179 -12.78 -11.57 29.30
C SER A 179 -11.85 -10.35 29.28
N VAL A 180 -12.13 -9.35 28.44
CA VAL A 180 -11.35 -8.09 28.40
C VAL A 180 -11.54 -7.27 29.67
N LEU A 181 -12.77 -7.20 30.19
CA LEU A 181 -13.06 -6.50 31.46
C LEU A 181 -12.35 -7.19 32.64
N ASP A 182 -12.48 -8.51 32.76
CA ASP A 182 -11.86 -9.30 33.83
C ASP A 182 -10.32 -9.27 33.77
N SER A 183 -9.76 -9.05 32.58
CA SER A 183 -8.31 -8.92 32.39
C SER A 183 -7.75 -7.60 32.94
N GLY A 184 -8.59 -6.60 33.20
CA GLY A 184 -8.17 -5.32 33.78
C GLY A 184 -7.52 -4.37 32.78
N TYR A 185 -7.93 -4.41 31.51
CA TYR A 185 -7.48 -3.42 30.53
C TYR A 185 -7.96 -2.00 30.89
N PRO A 186 -7.12 -0.97 30.68
CA PRO A 186 -7.49 0.41 30.99
C PRO A 186 -8.70 0.84 30.17
N SER A 187 -9.67 1.46 30.84
CA SER A 187 -10.88 1.99 30.20
C SER A 187 -10.94 3.51 30.34
N SER A 188 -11.68 4.15 29.45
CA SER A 188 -12.10 5.55 29.58
C SER A 188 -13.61 5.64 29.45
N ALA A 189 -14.19 6.75 29.89
CA ALA A 189 -15.63 6.98 29.75
C ALA A 189 -16.09 6.91 28.28
N MET A 190 -15.30 7.50 27.38
CA MET A 190 -15.63 7.53 25.93
C MET A 190 -15.31 6.22 25.23
N ILE A 191 -14.19 5.56 25.60
CA ILE A 191 -13.73 4.33 24.95
C ILE A 191 -13.46 3.28 26.03
N PRO A 192 -14.43 2.39 26.29
CA PRO A 192 -14.25 1.22 27.15
C PRO A 192 -13.21 0.26 26.61
N SER A 193 -12.60 -0.55 27.48
CA SER A 193 -11.56 -1.50 27.06
C SER A 193 -12.01 -2.53 26.03
N PRO A 194 -13.24 -3.10 26.05
CA PRO A 194 -13.67 -4.00 24.97
C PRO A 194 -13.71 -3.30 23.62
N SER A 195 -14.20 -2.05 23.58
CA SER A 195 -14.25 -1.25 22.36
C SER A 195 -12.85 -0.92 21.82
N ALA A 196 -11.89 -0.63 22.70
CA ALA A 196 -10.50 -0.39 22.32
C ALA A 196 -9.86 -1.65 21.69
N LEU A 197 -10.10 -2.82 22.29
CA LEU A 197 -9.58 -4.10 21.82
C LEU A 197 -10.27 -4.55 20.52
N ARG A 198 -11.58 -4.40 20.39
CA ARG A 198 -12.31 -4.63 19.13
C ARG A 198 -11.85 -3.69 18.01
N SER A 199 -11.54 -2.43 18.32
CA SER A 199 -10.95 -1.50 17.36
C SER A 199 -9.57 -1.98 16.87
N ALA A 200 -8.72 -2.47 17.76
CA ALA A 200 -7.43 -3.06 17.39
C ALA A 200 -7.60 -4.35 16.56
N LEU A 201 -8.57 -5.20 16.93
CA LEU A 201 -8.93 -6.41 16.19
C LEU A 201 -9.43 -6.08 14.78
N ALA A 202 -10.28 -5.05 14.63
CA ALA A 202 -10.76 -4.60 13.32
C ALA A 202 -9.60 -4.28 12.38
N LEU A 203 -8.58 -3.55 12.87
CA LEU A 203 -7.39 -3.26 12.09
C LEU A 203 -6.62 -4.52 11.70
N LYS A 204 -6.52 -5.52 12.59
CA LYS A 204 -5.87 -6.80 12.29
C LYS A 204 -6.63 -7.59 11.23
N LEU A 205 -7.94 -7.72 11.37
CA LEU A 205 -8.81 -8.41 10.40
C LEU A 205 -8.80 -7.71 9.03
N LEU A 206 -8.67 -6.38 8.99
CA LEU A 206 -8.49 -5.60 7.77
C LEU A 206 -7.06 -5.59 7.22
N GLN A 207 -6.17 -6.40 7.80
CA GLN A 207 -4.76 -6.52 7.45
C GLN A 207 -4.05 -5.16 7.43
N LYS A 208 -4.39 -4.28 8.39
CA LYS A 208 -3.71 -3.00 8.56
C LYS A 208 -2.45 -3.22 9.39
N PRO A 209 -1.25 -3.06 8.80
CA PRO A 209 0.00 -3.43 9.48
C PRO A 209 0.37 -2.46 10.61
N ARG A 210 -0.20 -1.25 10.64
CA ARG A 210 0.15 -0.19 11.58
C ARG A 210 -1.10 0.55 12.06
N LYS A 211 -1.07 1.04 13.29
CA LYS A 211 -2.17 1.77 13.93
C LYS A 211 -2.54 3.05 13.19
N ASN A 212 -1.54 3.76 12.65
CA ASN A 212 -1.75 4.97 11.87
C ASN A 212 -2.54 4.75 10.56
N HIS A 213 -2.67 3.50 10.10
CA HIS A 213 -3.51 3.16 8.96
C HIS A 213 -5.01 3.12 9.32
N VAL A 214 -5.39 3.47 10.56
CA VAL A 214 -6.78 3.70 10.94
C VAL A 214 -7.36 4.95 10.29
N MET A 215 -6.55 5.99 10.00
CA MET A 215 -7.08 7.30 9.58
C MET A 215 -8.03 7.25 8.37
N PRO A 216 -7.76 6.47 7.31
CA PRO A 216 -8.71 6.34 6.21
C PRO A 216 -10.04 5.67 6.59
N LEU A 217 -10.08 4.96 7.70
CA LEU A 217 -11.20 4.16 8.22
C LEU A 217 -11.85 4.79 9.45
N ALA A 218 -11.26 5.86 10.01
CA ALA A 218 -11.60 6.37 11.35
C ALA A 218 -12.97 7.05 11.43
N ASP A 219 -13.57 7.37 10.28
CA ASP A 219 -14.90 7.98 10.15
C ASP A 219 -15.93 6.97 9.63
N ASP A 220 -15.56 5.69 9.48
CA ASP A 220 -16.46 4.62 9.04
C ASP A 220 -17.33 4.16 10.22
N GLU A 221 -18.62 4.49 10.14
CA GLU A 221 -19.61 4.17 11.17
C GLU A 221 -19.85 2.67 11.29
N GLY A 222 -19.84 1.92 10.18
CA GLY A 222 -19.99 0.46 10.22
C GLY A 222 -18.85 -0.24 10.96
N LEU A 223 -17.62 0.27 10.81
CA LEU A 223 -16.49 -0.19 11.61
C LEU A 223 -16.57 0.27 13.08
N GLY A 224 -17.15 1.44 13.33
CA GLY A 224 -17.53 1.90 14.67
C GLY A 224 -18.48 0.91 15.35
N LEU A 225 -19.56 0.51 14.68
CA LEU A 225 -20.54 -0.45 15.18
C LEU A 225 -19.89 -1.78 15.60
N PHE A 226 -18.97 -2.31 14.79
CA PHE A 226 -18.20 -3.51 15.15
C PHE A 226 -17.42 -3.31 16.47
N ALA A 227 -16.80 -2.14 16.64
CA ALA A 227 -16.08 -1.77 17.87
C ALA A 227 -17.01 -1.39 19.04
N GLY A 228 -18.32 -1.29 18.85
CA GLY A 228 -19.24 -0.77 19.86
C GLY A 228 -19.02 0.71 20.15
N LEU A 229 -18.75 1.49 19.10
CA LEU A 229 -18.55 2.96 19.12
C LEU A 229 -19.31 3.59 17.95
N ASN A 230 -19.52 4.90 17.98
CA ASN A 230 -20.00 5.62 16.80
C ASN A 230 -19.02 5.56 15.60
N VAL A 231 -17.72 5.62 15.85
CA VAL A 231 -16.64 5.51 14.86
C VAL A 231 -15.36 4.93 15.50
N LEU A 232 -14.39 4.51 14.69
CA LEU A 232 -13.12 3.98 15.22
C LEU A 232 -12.27 5.06 15.93
N PRO A 233 -11.52 4.69 17.00
CA PRO A 233 -10.54 5.56 17.63
C PRO A 233 -9.42 5.97 16.68
N LYS A 234 -8.93 7.19 16.86
CA LYS A 234 -7.90 7.79 16.00
C LYS A 234 -6.52 7.26 16.38
N THR A 235 -5.56 7.50 15.50
CA THR A 235 -4.17 7.04 15.67
C THR A 235 -3.58 7.38 17.04
N THR A 236 -3.82 8.60 17.54
CA THR A 236 -3.32 9.07 18.84
C THR A 236 -3.80 8.16 19.97
N PHE A 237 -5.11 7.91 20.05
CA PHE A 237 -5.67 7.00 21.05
C PHE A 237 -5.07 5.60 20.95
N LEU A 238 -5.01 5.01 19.74
CA LEU A 238 -4.50 3.64 19.57
C LEU A 238 -3.02 3.51 19.96
N HIS A 239 -2.22 4.56 19.76
CA HIS A 239 -0.83 4.63 20.21
C HIS A 239 -0.76 4.74 21.72
N ASP A 240 -1.41 5.74 22.31
CA ASP A 240 -1.39 5.98 23.76
C ASP A 240 -1.90 4.78 24.53
N TYR A 241 -2.97 4.14 24.03
CA TYR A 241 -3.55 2.97 24.65
C TYR A 241 -2.54 1.82 24.79
N SER A 242 -1.70 1.54 23.79
CA SER A 242 -0.69 0.48 23.95
C SER A 242 0.39 0.79 24.96
N TYR A 243 0.73 2.06 25.16
CA TYR A 243 1.74 2.42 26.16
C TYR A 243 1.18 2.30 27.59
N ARG A 244 -0.15 2.24 27.75
CA ARG A 244 -0.82 2.10 29.05
C ARG A 244 -1.09 0.66 29.46
N VAL A 245 -0.86 -0.32 28.58
CA VAL A 245 -1.15 -1.73 28.84
C VAL A 245 0.16 -2.46 29.17
N GLY A 246 0.23 -3.06 30.35
CA GLY A 246 1.33 -3.93 30.78
C GLY A 246 1.13 -5.40 30.40
N GLY A 247 2.00 -6.29 30.87
CA GLY A 247 1.92 -7.74 30.59
C GLY A 247 0.69 -8.43 31.18
N ASP A 248 0.31 -8.10 32.42
CA ASP A 248 -0.75 -8.82 33.14
C ASP A 248 -2.10 -8.88 32.39
N PRO A 249 -2.65 -7.77 31.84
CA PRO A 249 -3.89 -7.85 31.07
C PRO A 249 -3.77 -8.73 29.83
N HIS A 250 -2.61 -8.75 29.16
CA HIS A 250 -2.37 -9.62 28.01
C HIS A 250 -2.38 -11.10 28.40
N HIS A 251 -1.72 -11.45 29.51
CA HIS A 251 -1.71 -12.84 30.00
C HIS A 251 -3.11 -13.29 30.42
N ARG A 252 -3.84 -12.48 31.19
CA ARG A 252 -5.21 -12.81 31.61
C ARG A 252 -6.17 -12.97 30.43
N LEU A 253 -6.05 -12.12 29.41
CA LEU A 253 -6.89 -12.24 28.22
C LEU A 253 -6.55 -13.50 27.42
N LEU A 254 -5.26 -13.80 27.24
CA LEU A 254 -4.82 -15.02 26.58
C LEU A 254 -5.35 -16.26 27.33
N GLU A 255 -5.25 -16.28 28.66
CA GLU A 255 -5.82 -17.35 29.50
C GLU A 255 -7.33 -17.48 29.32
N GLY A 256 -8.06 -16.37 29.28
CA GLY A 256 -9.50 -16.36 29.04
C GLY A 256 -9.86 -16.98 27.70
N VAL A 257 -9.14 -16.58 26.64
CA VAL A 257 -9.32 -17.14 25.29
C VAL A 257 -8.98 -18.64 25.26
N VAL A 258 -7.87 -19.05 25.86
CA VAL A 258 -7.47 -20.46 25.93
C VAL A 258 -8.50 -21.29 26.70
N ARG A 259 -9.01 -20.78 27.83
CA ARG A 259 -10.07 -21.45 28.59
C ARG A 259 -11.36 -21.59 27.80
N ALA A 260 -11.78 -20.52 27.12
CA ALA A 260 -12.98 -20.53 26.28
C ALA A 260 -12.88 -21.52 25.11
N ARG A 261 -11.68 -21.69 24.54
CA ARG A 261 -11.44 -22.70 23.50
C ARG A 261 -11.36 -24.12 24.04
N ALA A 262 -10.69 -24.30 25.19
CA ALA A 262 -10.59 -25.61 25.83
C ALA A 262 -11.96 -26.15 26.23
N SER A 263 -12.89 -25.30 26.66
CA SER A 263 -14.25 -25.71 27.06
C SER A 263 -15.09 -26.27 25.90
N VAL A 264 -14.73 -25.94 24.66
CA VAL A 264 -15.36 -26.48 23.44
C VAL A 264 -14.48 -27.50 22.72
N ALA A 265 -13.45 -28.03 23.39
CA ALA A 265 -12.51 -29.01 22.85
C ALA A 265 -11.83 -28.58 21.52
N ALA A 266 -11.54 -27.28 21.37
CA ALA A 266 -10.94 -26.72 20.15
C ALA A 266 -9.39 -26.75 20.12
N TYR A 267 -8.79 -27.70 20.84
CA TYR A 267 -7.35 -28.00 20.82
C TYR A 267 -7.18 -29.50 20.53
N PRO A 268 -7.13 -29.88 19.24
CA PRO A 268 -7.27 -31.27 18.81
C PRO A 268 -6.06 -32.14 19.12
N SER A 269 -4.84 -31.60 19.17
CA SER A 269 -3.64 -32.43 19.33
C SER A 269 -3.10 -32.47 20.75
N GLY A 270 -3.27 -31.38 21.52
CA GLY A 270 -2.61 -31.26 22.83
C GLY A 270 -1.07 -31.31 22.74
N SER A 271 -0.53 -31.19 21.52
CA SER A 271 0.89 -31.13 21.20
C SER A 271 1.28 -29.68 20.92
N PHE A 272 2.41 -29.26 21.47
CA PHE A 272 2.84 -27.87 21.43
C PHE A 272 4.28 -27.72 20.94
N ASN A 273 4.48 -26.80 20.01
CA ASN A 273 5.79 -26.31 19.62
C ASN A 273 6.17 -25.11 20.48
N LEU A 274 7.28 -25.22 21.21
CA LEU A 274 7.82 -24.16 22.06
C LEU A 274 9.10 -23.62 21.44
N ASP A 275 9.22 -22.29 21.40
CA ASP A 275 10.39 -21.62 20.86
C ASP A 275 10.56 -20.20 21.45
N PHE A 276 11.69 -19.57 21.14
CA PHE A 276 12.00 -18.20 21.48
C PHE A 276 11.98 -17.29 20.25
N HIS A 277 11.33 -16.14 20.37
CA HIS A 277 11.42 -15.06 19.39
C HIS A 277 12.16 -13.86 19.97
N THR A 278 13.10 -13.30 19.20
CA THR A 278 13.84 -12.09 19.59
C THR A 278 13.26 -10.86 18.89
N ILE A 279 12.65 -9.96 19.65
CA ILE A 279 12.16 -8.67 19.17
C ILE A 279 13.23 -7.61 19.40
N ARG A 280 13.81 -7.11 18.31
CA ARG A 280 14.88 -6.11 18.37
C ARG A 280 14.38 -4.78 18.94
N HIS A 281 15.18 -4.20 19.83
CA HIS A 281 15.03 -2.82 20.26
C HIS A 281 15.78 -1.86 19.31
N TYR A 282 15.14 -0.75 18.97
CA TYR A 282 15.68 0.28 18.07
C TYR A 282 15.93 1.63 18.75
N GLY A 283 15.50 1.81 19.99
CA GLY A 283 15.76 3.01 20.77
C GLY A 283 17.13 2.98 21.44
N ASP A 284 17.35 3.94 22.35
CA ASP A 284 18.60 4.08 23.08
C ASP A 284 18.82 2.87 24.03
N PRO A 285 19.87 2.06 23.82
CA PRO A 285 20.21 0.94 24.70
C PRO A 285 20.50 1.36 26.15
N GLU A 286 21.07 2.55 26.37
CA GLU A 286 21.40 3.04 27.71
C GLU A 286 20.14 3.40 28.51
N ALA A 287 19.11 3.90 27.83
CA ALA A 287 17.83 4.23 28.44
C ALA A 287 17.00 2.98 28.77
N THR A 288 17.09 1.93 27.94
CA THR A 288 16.23 0.75 28.07
C THR A 288 16.83 -0.41 28.83
N ARG A 289 18.17 -0.47 28.97
CA ARG A 289 18.90 -1.48 29.75
C ARG A 289 18.53 -2.94 29.41
N LEU A 290 18.11 -3.19 28.17
CA LEU A 290 17.70 -4.52 27.70
C LEU A 290 18.91 -5.45 27.53
N GLU A 291 18.72 -6.73 27.84
CA GLU A 291 19.72 -7.76 27.57
C GLU A 291 19.96 -7.92 26.05
N LYS A 292 21.18 -8.32 25.70
CA LYS A 292 21.52 -8.65 24.31
C LYS A 292 21.12 -10.08 23.99
N ASN A 293 20.16 -10.27 23.08
CA ASN A 293 19.81 -11.59 22.54
C ASN A 293 20.26 -11.72 21.08
N TYR A 294 20.53 -12.96 20.67
CA TYR A 294 20.96 -13.26 19.31
C TYR A 294 19.80 -13.06 18.32
N VAL A 295 20.07 -12.37 17.21
CA VAL A 295 19.11 -12.13 16.11
C VAL A 295 19.63 -12.83 14.85
N PRO A 296 19.00 -13.95 14.42
CA PRO A 296 19.50 -14.76 13.30
C PRO A 296 19.68 -13.98 12.00
N ARG A 297 18.74 -13.08 11.65
CA ARG A 297 18.79 -12.25 10.42
C ARG A 297 19.97 -11.26 10.34
N ARG A 298 20.74 -11.11 11.41
CA ARG A 298 21.91 -10.23 11.48
C ARG A 298 23.17 -10.94 11.94
N SER A 299 23.05 -12.21 12.34
CA SER A 299 24.13 -12.99 12.94
C SER A 299 24.82 -12.26 14.12
N GLN A 300 24.05 -11.52 14.92
CA GLN A 300 24.58 -10.66 15.99
C GLN A 300 23.69 -10.66 17.23
N SER A 301 24.31 -10.47 18.40
CA SER A 301 23.62 -10.25 19.68
C SER A 301 23.39 -8.76 19.92
N VAL A 302 22.13 -8.34 19.98
CA VAL A 302 21.74 -6.93 20.09
C VAL A 302 20.71 -6.71 21.21
N PRO A 303 20.63 -5.51 21.81
CA PRO A 303 19.58 -5.19 22.78
C PRO A 303 18.19 -5.52 22.22
N SER A 304 17.46 -6.35 22.94
CA SER A 304 16.22 -6.94 22.45
C SER A 304 15.40 -7.57 23.56
N VAL A 305 14.09 -7.69 23.31
CA VAL A 305 13.15 -8.44 24.14
C VAL A 305 13.13 -9.88 23.65
N ALA A 306 13.40 -10.83 24.55
CA ALA A 306 13.19 -12.24 24.27
C ALA A 306 11.76 -12.64 24.65
N VAL A 307 11.08 -13.34 23.77
CA VAL A 307 9.71 -13.81 23.94
C VAL A 307 9.71 -15.32 23.89
N ALA A 308 9.26 -15.98 24.96
CA ALA A 308 8.94 -17.39 24.92
C ALA A 308 7.51 -17.56 24.40
N TYR A 309 7.27 -18.52 23.51
CA TYR A 309 5.92 -18.78 23.04
C TYR A 309 5.66 -20.28 22.88
N ALA A 310 4.40 -20.66 22.95
CA ALA A 310 3.95 -22.02 22.61
C ALA A 310 2.83 -21.94 21.57
N GLN A 311 2.97 -22.76 20.52
CA GLN A 311 2.03 -22.89 19.43
C GLN A 311 1.39 -24.28 19.48
N GLU A 312 0.07 -24.37 19.39
CA GLU A 312 -0.64 -25.65 19.30
C GLU A 312 -0.56 -26.18 17.86
N GLU A 313 -0.18 -27.45 17.69
CA GLU A 313 0.17 -28.02 16.39
C GLU A 313 -1.02 -28.12 15.41
N GLY A 314 -2.22 -28.44 15.88
CA GLY A 314 -3.37 -28.67 15.01
C GLY A 314 -4.06 -27.38 14.53
N SER A 315 -4.02 -26.32 15.33
CA SER A 315 -4.66 -25.02 15.06
C SER A 315 -3.67 -23.94 14.65
N GLU A 316 -2.37 -24.18 14.83
CA GLU A 316 -1.28 -23.21 14.66
C GLU A 316 -1.42 -21.97 15.57
N GLU A 317 -2.23 -22.05 16.63
CA GLU A 317 -2.49 -20.90 17.49
C GLU A 317 -1.43 -20.72 18.57
N LEU A 318 -1.03 -19.47 18.79
CA LEU A 318 -0.20 -19.10 19.92
C LEU A 318 -1.04 -19.11 21.20
N VAL A 319 -0.87 -20.15 22.01
CA VAL A 319 -1.63 -20.37 23.26
C VAL A 319 -0.89 -19.87 24.50
N TYR A 320 0.39 -19.55 24.36
CA TYR A 320 1.24 -19.00 25.41
C TYR A 320 2.23 -18.02 24.78
N ALA A 321 2.42 -16.88 25.44
CA ALA A 321 3.42 -15.89 25.07
C ALA A 321 3.86 -15.15 26.34
N GLU A 322 5.15 -15.20 26.65
CA GLU A 322 5.78 -14.48 27.74
C GLU A 322 6.86 -13.58 27.14
N ALA A 323 6.71 -12.28 27.27
CA ALA A 323 7.70 -11.30 26.83
C ALA A 323 8.71 -10.98 27.95
N ASP A 324 9.74 -10.21 27.63
CA ASP A 324 10.75 -9.74 28.59
C ASP A 324 11.49 -10.85 29.35
N VAL A 325 11.55 -12.06 28.77
CA VAL A 325 12.21 -13.22 29.38
C VAL A 325 13.71 -12.96 29.51
N LEU A 326 14.22 -12.98 30.75
CA LEU A 326 15.64 -12.80 31.01
C LEU A 326 16.41 -14.07 30.64
N LYS A 327 17.69 -13.92 30.27
CA LYS A 327 18.58 -15.05 29.95
C LYS A 327 18.60 -16.13 31.03
N ARG A 328 18.59 -15.73 32.30
CA ARG A 328 18.59 -16.65 33.44
C ARG A 328 17.30 -17.48 33.55
N GLU A 329 16.20 -17.01 32.98
CA GLU A 329 14.86 -17.60 33.08
C GLU A 329 14.48 -18.41 31.84
N LYS A 330 15.27 -18.33 30.75
CA LYS A 330 14.98 -19.02 29.49
C LYS A 330 14.81 -20.52 29.69
N ARG A 331 15.68 -21.13 30.50
CA ARG A 331 15.68 -22.59 30.71
C ARG A 331 14.50 -23.09 31.53
N ASP A 332 13.74 -22.20 32.15
CA ASP A 332 12.55 -22.55 32.95
C ASP A 332 11.27 -22.49 32.13
N GLN A 333 11.30 -21.90 30.92
CA GLN A 333 10.09 -21.58 30.16
C GLN A 333 9.30 -22.82 29.74
N VAL A 334 9.98 -23.94 29.48
CA VAL A 334 9.31 -25.21 29.17
C VAL A 334 8.45 -25.67 30.35
N LEU A 335 8.98 -25.62 31.57
CA LEU A 335 8.21 -26.02 32.77
C LEU A 335 7.13 -24.99 33.10
N ARG A 336 7.42 -23.69 32.95
CA ARG A 336 6.41 -22.63 33.13
C ARG A 336 5.22 -22.79 32.18
N PHE A 337 5.47 -23.19 30.93
CA PHE A 337 4.39 -23.51 29.99
C PHE A 337 3.55 -24.71 30.45
N VAL A 338 4.18 -25.78 30.95
CA VAL A 338 3.45 -26.94 31.48
C VAL A 338 2.56 -26.56 32.66
N GLU A 339 3.09 -25.76 33.59
CA GLU A 339 2.35 -25.24 34.74
C GLU A 339 1.18 -24.34 34.31
N TYR A 340 1.45 -23.43 33.36
CA TYR A 340 0.44 -22.58 32.73
C TYR A 340 -0.68 -23.42 32.11
N TRP A 341 -0.34 -24.37 31.25
CA TRP A 341 -1.32 -25.18 30.54
C TRP A 341 -2.20 -25.99 31.48
N LYS A 342 -1.59 -26.61 32.50
CA LYS A 342 -2.30 -27.34 33.56
C LYS A 342 -3.23 -26.44 34.36
N ARG A 343 -2.79 -25.24 34.70
CA ARG A 343 -3.61 -24.29 35.45
C ARG A 343 -4.80 -23.78 34.64
N VAL A 344 -4.61 -23.52 33.34
CA VAL A 344 -5.65 -22.94 32.48
C VAL A 344 -6.66 -23.98 32.00
N THR A 345 -6.20 -25.18 31.64
CA THR A 345 -7.04 -26.22 31.02
C THR A 345 -7.38 -27.39 31.94
N GLY A 346 -6.70 -27.51 33.09
CA GLY A 346 -6.82 -28.63 34.02
C GLY A 346 -6.05 -29.89 33.60
N LYS A 347 -5.41 -29.89 32.42
CA LYS A 347 -4.69 -31.04 31.86
C LYS A 347 -3.23 -30.70 31.61
N LEU A 348 -2.36 -31.70 31.70
CA LEU A 348 -0.98 -31.56 31.22
C LEU A 348 -0.98 -31.57 29.68
N PRO A 349 0.02 -30.92 29.04
CA PRO A 349 0.22 -31.09 27.59
C PRO A 349 0.58 -32.56 27.30
N GLU A 350 0.12 -33.06 26.16
CA GLU A 350 0.39 -34.45 25.77
C GLU A 350 1.81 -34.59 25.25
N GLU A 351 2.21 -33.66 24.38
CA GLU A 351 3.53 -33.63 23.75
C GLU A 351 4.08 -32.20 23.67
N LEU A 352 5.40 -32.08 23.81
CA LEU A 352 6.14 -30.84 23.64
C LEU A 352 7.28 -31.01 22.64
N VAL A 353 7.40 -30.09 21.69
CA VAL A 353 8.51 -30.03 20.73
C VAL A 353 9.29 -28.74 20.98
N PHE A 354 10.61 -28.84 21.21
CA PHE A 354 11.46 -27.67 21.47
C PHE A 354 12.94 -27.91 21.16
N ASP A 355 13.75 -26.84 21.10
CA ASP A 355 15.21 -26.94 21.00
C ASP A 355 15.85 -27.38 22.33
N SER A 356 16.94 -28.16 22.29
CA SER A 356 17.57 -28.71 23.50
C SER A 356 18.05 -27.66 24.48
N GLN A 357 18.34 -26.44 24.01
CA GLN A 357 18.79 -25.35 24.86
C GLN A 357 17.64 -24.65 25.62
N MET A 358 16.38 -24.97 25.32
CA MET A 358 15.22 -24.36 25.99
C MET A 358 15.01 -24.86 27.41
N THR A 359 15.63 -25.96 27.81
CA THR A 359 15.52 -26.49 29.17
C THR A 359 16.83 -27.15 29.63
N THR A 360 16.87 -27.62 30.88
CA THR A 360 18.01 -28.37 31.44
C THR A 360 17.69 -29.85 31.54
N HIS A 361 18.69 -30.71 31.78
CA HIS A 361 18.44 -32.12 32.13
C HIS A 361 17.50 -32.28 33.32
N GLY A 362 17.56 -31.38 34.31
CA GLY A 362 16.61 -31.37 35.43
C GLY A 362 15.18 -31.09 34.97
N GLY A 363 15.01 -30.17 34.01
CA GLY A 363 13.74 -29.90 33.36
C GLY A 363 13.20 -31.10 32.58
N LEU A 364 14.04 -31.77 31.80
CA LEU A 364 13.67 -33.00 31.09
C LEU A 364 13.24 -34.13 32.06
N ALA A 365 13.98 -34.31 33.16
CA ALA A 365 13.62 -35.27 34.19
C ALA A 365 12.27 -34.93 34.85
N ALA A 366 11.97 -33.64 35.03
CA ALA A 366 10.68 -33.20 35.56
C ALA A 366 9.52 -33.45 34.57
N LEU A 367 9.72 -33.27 33.26
CA LEU A 367 8.74 -33.63 32.23
C LEU A 367 8.47 -35.14 32.23
N GLN A 368 9.53 -35.95 32.27
CA GLN A 368 9.42 -37.41 32.33
C GLN A 368 8.65 -37.87 33.57
N LYS A 369 8.93 -37.27 34.75
CA LYS A 369 8.19 -37.55 35.99
C LYS A 369 6.70 -37.21 35.88
N GLN A 370 6.35 -36.16 35.15
CA GLN A 370 4.98 -35.73 34.87
C GLN A 370 4.31 -36.51 33.74
N LYS A 371 5.03 -37.44 33.08
CA LYS A 371 4.57 -38.22 31.92
C LYS A 371 4.18 -37.36 30.71
N VAL A 372 4.82 -36.20 30.55
CA VAL A 372 4.70 -35.36 29.36
C VAL A 372 5.66 -35.89 28.31
N ILE A 373 5.16 -36.20 27.10
CA ILE A 373 6.01 -36.63 25.98
C ILE A 373 6.79 -35.41 25.49
N PHE A 374 8.06 -35.57 25.16
CA PHE A 374 8.84 -34.48 24.59
C PHE A 374 9.76 -34.94 23.47
N LEU A 375 9.90 -34.08 22.47
CA LEU A 375 10.84 -34.21 21.35
C LEU A 375 11.76 -33.00 21.38
N THR A 376 13.07 -33.26 21.48
CA THR A 376 14.09 -32.23 21.43
C THR A 376 15.09 -32.52 20.33
N LEU A 377 15.60 -31.47 19.70
CA LEU A 377 16.76 -31.59 18.82
C LEU A 377 17.93 -32.20 19.60
N ARG A 378 18.73 -33.03 18.93
CA ARG A 378 19.94 -33.61 19.52
C ARG A 378 20.94 -32.49 19.79
N GLU A 379 21.48 -32.44 21.01
CA GLU A 379 22.60 -31.55 21.33
C GLU A 379 23.77 -31.80 20.36
N ARG A 380 24.28 -30.72 19.76
CA ARG A 380 25.40 -30.75 18.82
C ARG A 380 26.74 -30.69 19.54
#